data_AF-A0A354CQB8-F1
#
_entry.id   AF-A0A354CQB8-F1
#
_cell.length_a   1.000
_cell.length_b   1.000
_cell.length_c   1.000
_cell.angle_alpha   90.00
_cell.angle_beta   90.00
_cell.angle_gamma   90.00
#
_symmetry.space_group_name_H-M   'P 1'
#
loop_
_entity.id
_entity.type
_entity.pdbx_description
1 polymer ?
#
loop_
_entity_poly.entity_id
_entity_poly.type
_entity_poly.pdbx_seq_one_letter_code
_entity_poly.pdbx_strand_id
1 'polypeptide(L)' 'MTKTELVSAISEKTEMTKKDSEKIISAFVEAVTEALEKGEKVQLV' A
#
# COMPACT_ATOMS: atom_id res chain seq x y z
N MET A 1 2.55 -9.77 9.80
CA MET A 1 2.35 -9.14 8.49
C MET A 1 3.60 -8.36 8.08
N THR A 2 4.46 -9.04 7.34
CA THR A 2 5.54 -8.46 6.54
C THR A 2 4.97 -7.87 5.25
N LYS A 3 5.78 -7.10 4.52
CA LYS A 3 5.38 -6.54 3.20
C LYS A 3 4.88 -7.65 2.25
N THR A 4 5.53 -8.81 2.26
CA THR A 4 5.17 -9.97 1.45
C THR A 4 3.80 -10.56 1.83
N GLU A 5 3.50 -10.63 3.12
CA GLU A 5 2.20 -11.10 3.62
C GLU A 5 1.09 -10.11 3.25
N LEU A 6 1.35 -8.79 3.32
CA LEU A 6 0.41 -7.75 2.93
C LEU A 6 0.11 -7.77 1.42
N VAL A 7 1.13 -7.92 0.58
CA VAL A 7 0.98 -8.05 -0.88
C VAL A 7 0.15 -9.29 -1.24
N SER A 8 0.39 -10.41 -0.54
CA SER A 8 -0.37 -11.64 -0.75
C SER A 8 -1.83 -11.48 -0.32
N ALA A 9 -2.07 -10.88 0.85
CA ALA A 9 -3.43 -10.64 1.35
C ALA A 9 -4.23 -9.67 0.45
N ILE A 10 -3.60 -8.66 -0.13
CA ILE A 10 -4.26 -7.77 -1.10
C ILE A 10 -4.55 -8.52 -2.40
N SER A 11 -3.55 -9.21 -2.96
CA SER A 11 -3.70 -10.03 -4.18
C SER A 11 -4.87 -11.01 -4.06
N GLU A 12 -5.02 -11.67 -2.91
CA GLU A 12 -6.13 -12.59 -2.64
C GLU A 12 -7.47 -11.88 -2.48
N LYS A 13 -7.51 -10.70 -1.84
CA LYS A 13 -8.75 -9.94 -1.60
C LYS A 13 -9.25 -9.17 -2.81
N THR A 14 -8.36 -8.80 -3.73
CA THR A 14 -8.67 -7.99 -4.91
C THR A 14 -8.62 -8.77 -6.21
N GLU A 15 -8.28 -10.07 -6.15
CA GLU A 15 -8.03 -10.95 -7.30
C GLU A 15 -6.96 -10.40 -8.26
N MET A 16 -6.09 -9.51 -7.77
CA MET A 16 -5.01 -8.91 -8.56
C MET A 16 -3.79 -9.80 -8.55
N THR A 17 -2.90 -9.60 -9.52
CA THR A 17 -1.61 -10.29 -9.53
C THR A 17 -0.73 -9.81 -8.36
N LYS A 18 0.18 -10.66 -7.89
CA LYS A 18 1.17 -10.28 -6.87
C LYS A 18 2.00 -9.06 -7.30
N LYS A 19 2.32 -8.97 -8.59
CA LYS A 19 3.08 -7.85 -9.18
C LYS A 19 2.32 -6.54 -9.07
N ASP A 20 1.03 -6.54 -9.37
CA ASP A 20 0.23 -5.31 -9.29
C ASP A 20 -0.05 -4.94 -7.82
N SER A 21 -0.25 -5.94 -6.96
CA SER A 21 -0.40 -5.74 -5.52
C SER A 21 0.86 -5.14 -4.88
N GLU A 22 2.05 -5.55 -5.31
CA GLU A 22 3.32 -4.98 -4.86
C GLU A 22 3.49 -3.51 -5.30
N LYS A 23 3.09 -3.19 -6.53
CA LYS A 23 3.07 -1.81 -7.03
C LYS A 23 2.12 -0.93 -6.23
N ILE A 24 0.91 -1.41 -5.95
CA ILE A 24 -0.09 -0.68 -5.16
C ILE A 24 0.45 -0.40 -3.76
N ILE A 25 1.01 -1.40 -3.08
CA ILE A 25 1.59 -1.22 -1.74
C ILE A 25 2.73 -0.22 -1.75
N SER A 26 3.61 -0.28 -2.75
CA SER A 26 4.74 0.65 -2.83
C SER A 26 4.26 2.07 -3.10
N ALA A 27 3.33 2.28 -4.03
CA ALA A 27 2.73 3.58 -4.32
C ALA A 27 1.94 4.15 -3.13
N PHE A 28 1.23 3.29 -2.39
CA PHE A 28 0.52 3.69 -1.17
C PHE A 28 1.49 4.20 -0.10
N VAL A 29 2.58 3.47 0.15
CA VAL A 29 3.60 3.88 1.12
C VAL A 29 4.25 5.19 0.70
N GLU A 30 4.58 5.37 -0.59
CA GLU A 30 5.12 6.63 -1.11
C GLU A 30 4.15 7.78 -0.91
N ALA A 31 2.87 7.63 -1.31
CA ALA A 31 1.87 8.69 -1.16
C ALA A 31 1.64 9.09 0.31
N VAL A 32 1.61 8.11 1.22
CA VAL A 32 1.50 8.38 2.66
C VAL A 32 2.76 9.09 3.17
N THR A 33 3.95 8.67 2.73
CA THR A 33 5.22 9.29 3.13
C THR A 33 5.26 10.74 2.68
N GLU A 34 4.95 11.03 1.42
CA GLU A 34 4.90 12.40 0.90
C GLU A 34 3.89 13.29 1.63
N ALA A 35 2.69 12.76 1.93
CA ALA A 35 1.68 13.49 2.68
C ALA A 35 2.20 13.85 4.08
N LEU A 36 2.83 12.89 4.78
CA LEU A 36 3.43 13.14 6.09
C LEU A 36 4.60 14.13 6.03
N GLU A 37 5.45 14.07 5.00
CA GLU A 37 6.54 15.04 4.78
C GLU A 37 6.02 16.47 4.57
N LYS A 38 4.87 16.61 3.89
CA LYS A 38 4.18 17.89 3.71
C LYS A 38 3.46 18.37 4.98
N GLY A 39 3.49 17.59 6.06
CA GLY A 39 2.76 17.86 7.30
C GLY A 39 1.25 17.66 7.16
N GLU A 40 0.80 16.99 6.09
CA GLU A 40 -0.60 16.70 5.85
C GLU A 40 -1.06 15.55 6.74
N LYS A 41 -2.28 15.69 7.26
CA LYS A 41 -2.89 14.64 8.08
C LYS A 41 -3.43 13.54 7.16
N VAL A 42 -2.80 12.37 7.17
CA VAL A 42 -3.30 11.18 6.49
C VAL A 42 -4.40 10.53 7.33
N GLN A 43 -5.64 10.55 6.83
CA GLN A 43 -6.79 9.93 7.49
C GLN A 43 -7.38 8.85 6.59
N LEU A 44 -7.25 7.60 7.03
CA LEU A 44 -7.77 6.40 6.38
C LEU A 44 -9.01 5.95 7.16
N VAL A 45 -10.17 6.58 6.90
CA VAL A 45 -11.47 6.19 7.47
C VAL A 45 -12.37 5.60 6.42
#